data_AF-A0AAF0P9G5-F1
#
_entry.id   AF-A0AAF0P9G5-F1
#
_cell.length_a   1.000
_cell.length_b   1.000
_cell.length_c   1.000
_cell.angle_alpha   90.00
_cell.angle_beta   90.00
_cell.angle_gamma   90.00
#
_symmetry.space_group_name_H-M   'P 1'
#
loop_
_entity.id
_entity.type
_entity.pdbx_description
1 polymer ?
#
loop_
_entity_poly.entity_id
_entity_poly.type
_entity_poly.pdbx_seq_one_letter_code
_entity_poly.pdbx_strand_id
1 'polypeptide(L)' 'MDCTESDCQRQAAVELHVPWDENRHVCAAHARVLGRQDGVVADPLPDRGDDLLE' A
#
# COMPACT_ATOMS: atom_id res chain seq x y z
N MET A 1 -2.94 -3.40 -10.67
CA MET A 1 -2.15 -4.39 -9.93
C MET A 1 -2.94 -4.83 -8.69
N ASP A 2 -2.84 -6.09 -8.30
CA ASP A 2 -3.48 -6.63 -7.10
C ASP A 2 -2.58 -6.44 -5.87
N CYS A 3 -3.17 -6.51 -4.68
CA CYS A 3 -2.45 -6.46 -3.42
C CYS A 3 -1.46 -7.63 -3.34
N THR A 4 -0.20 -7.35 -2.98
CA THR A 4 0.85 -8.37 -2.87
C THR A 4 0.72 -9.25 -1.62
N GLU A 5 -0.05 -8.81 -0.61
CA GLU A 5 -0.31 -9.59 0.60
C GLU A 5 -1.05 -10.91 0.28
N SER A 6 -0.67 -11.96 1.01
CA SER A 6 -1.26 -13.30 0.86
C SER A 6 -2.76 -13.28 1.12
N ASP A 7 -3.50 -14.08 0.35
CA ASP A 7 -4.96 -14.23 0.46
C ASP A 7 -5.76 -12.93 0.18
N CYS A 8 -5.17 -11.96 -0.52
CA CYS A 8 -5.82 -10.69 -0.83
C CYS A 8 -5.93 -10.42 -2.32
N GLN A 9 -7.15 -10.52 -2.86
CA GLN A 9 -7.47 -10.23 -4.26
C GLN A 9 -7.95 -8.78 -4.50
N ARG A 10 -7.82 -7.92 -3.48
CA ARG A 10 -8.17 -6.51 -3.61
C ARG A 10 -7.13 -5.80 -4.45
N GLN A 11 -7.57 -4.75 -5.14
CA GLN A 11 -6.67 -3.95 -5.94
C GLN A 11 -5.69 -3.15 -5.08
N ALA A 12 -4.43 -3.08 -5.51
CA ALA A 12 -3.43 -2.23 -4.88
C ALA A 12 -3.79 -0.75 -5.09
N ALA A 13 -3.53 0.06 -4.06
CA ALA A 13 -3.78 1.50 -4.04
C ALA A 13 -2.63 2.30 -3.41
N VAL A 14 -1.69 1.63 -2.75
CA VAL A 14 -0.58 2.25 -2.02
C VAL A 14 0.69 1.47 -2.30
N GLU A 15 1.80 2.16 -2.56
CA GLU A 15 3.15 1.61 -2.48
C GLU A 15 3.70 1.83 -1.07
N LEU A 16 4.19 0.75 -0.44
CA LEU A 16 4.91 0.82 0.82
C LEU A 16 6.40 0.81 0.52
N HIS A 17 7.09 1.86 0.94
CA HIS A 17 8.53 1.92 1.00
C HIS A 17 8.99 1.33 2.33
N VAL A 18 9.59 0.14 2.25
CA VAL A 18 10.06 -0.61 3.42
C VAL A 18 11.58 -0.47 3.50
N PRO A 19 12.17 0.01 4.61
CA PRO A 19 13.61 0.28 4.67
C PRO A 19 14.51 -0.96 4.63
N TRP A 20 13.95 -2.12 4.97
CA TRP A 20 14.67 -3.38 5.20
C TRP A 20 14.19 -4.51 4.30
N ASP A 21 13.31 -4.22 3.34
CA ASP A 21 12.73 -5.19 2.42
C ASP A 21 12.41 -4.50 1.09
N GLU A 22 11.87 -5.23 0.11
CA GLU A 22 11.44 -4.65 -1.16
C GLU A 22 10.17 -3.79 -0.99
N ASN A 23 9.99 -2.80 -1.87
CA ASN A 23 8.75 -2.02 -1.89
C ASN A 23 7.56 -2.94 -2.22
N ARG A 24 6.42 -2.69 -1.58
CA ARG A 24 5.22 -3.54 -1.73
C ARG A 24 4.01 -2.75 -2.18
N HIS A 25 3.30 -3.25 -3.18
CA HIS A 25 2.02 -2.68 -3.62
C HIS A 25 0.85 -3.34 -2.91
N VAL A 26 0.17 -2.59 -2.05
CA VAL A 26 -0.90 -3.13 -1.20
C VAL A 26 -2.20 -2.34 -1.35
N CYS A 27 -3.31 -2.99 -1.00
CA CYS A 27 -4.59 -2.31 -0.90
C CYS A 27 -4.62 -1.33 0.28
N ALA A 28 -5.53 -0.35 0.26
CA ALA A 28 -5.65 0.67 1.31
C ALA A 28 -5.82 0.08 2.73
N ALA A 29 -6.53 -1.05 2.86
CA ALA A 29 -6.72 -1.72 4.15
C ALA A 29 -5.41 -2.30 4.72
N HIS A 30 -4.58 -2.92 3.89
CA HIS A 30 -3.27 -3.43 4.33
C HIS A 30 -2.27 -2.32 4.54
N ALA A 31 -2.29 -1.27 3.71
CA ALA A 31 -1.48 -0.07 3.91
C ALA A 31 -1.69 0.54 5.31
N ARG A 32 -2.94 0.65 5.76
CA ARG A 32 -3.29 1.19 7.09
C ARG A 32 -2.62 0.46 8.25
N VAL A 33 -2.37 -0.85 8.10
CA VAL A 33 -1.78 -1.69 9.14
C VAL A 33 -0.26 -1.73 8.98
N LEU A 34 0.21 -2.05 7.78
CA LEU A 34 1.64 -2.22 7.48
C LEU A 34 2.43 -0.90 7.56
N GLY A 35 1.82 0.21 7.15
CA GLY A 35 2.42 1.55 7.22
C GLY A 35 2.59 2.10 8.64
N ARG A 36 2.17 1.36 9.68
CA ARG A 36 2.41 1.74 11.09
C ARG A 36 3.76 1.26 11.61
N GLN A 37 4.46 0.42 10.86
CA GLN A 37 5.78 -0.06 11.24
C GLN A 37 6.79 1.09 11.15
N ASP A 38 7.75 1.09 12.08
CA ASP A 38 8.71 2.18 12.21
C ASP A 38 9.53 2.36 10.91
N GLY A 39 9.54 3.57 10.35
CA GLY A 39 10.27 3.85 9.11
C GLY A 39 9.60 3.38 7.81
N VAL A 40 8.44 2.72 7.85
CA VAL A 40 7.67 2.41 6.63
C VAL A 40 6.94 3.67 6.16
N VAL A 41 7.10 4.02 4.88
CA VAL A 41 6.39 5.15 4.27
C VAL A 41 5.35 4.62 3.30
N ALA A 42 4.10 5.09 3.45
CA ALA A 42 2.99 4.75 2.57
C ALA A 42 2.75 5.87 1.57
N ASP A 43 2.95 5.57 0.28
CA ASP A 43 2.73 6.49 -0.83
C ASP A 43 1.51 6.06 -1.65
N PRO A 44 0.45 6.90 -1.77
CA PRO A 44 -0.72 6.55 -2.57
C PRO A 44 -0.38 6.48 -4.06
N LEU A 45 -0.78 5.41 -4.72
CA LEU A 45 -0.54 5.26 -6.16
C LEU A 45 -1.30 6.34 -6.94
N PRO A 46 -0.67 7.02 -7.91
CA PRO A 46 -1.22 8.20 -8.57
C PRO A 46 -2.51 7.92 -9.35
N ASP A 47 -2.69 6.71 -9.86
CA ASP A 47 -3.91 6.26 -10.56
C ASP A 47 -5.13 6.07 -9.63
N ARG A 48 -4.96 6.16 -8.30
CA ARG A 48 -5.97 5.80 -7.29
C ARG A 48 -6.07 6.76 -6.11
N GLY A 49 -5.13 7.69 -5.98
CA GLY A 49 -5.15 8.71 -4.93
C GLY A 49 -6.28 9.73 -5.11
N ASP A 50 -6.79 9.89 -6.33
CA ASP A 50 -7.86 10.84 -6.67
C ASP A 50 -9.21 10.42 -6.06
N ASP A 51 -9.56 9.12 -6.10
CA ASP A 51 -10.76 8.55 -5.47
C ASP A 51 -10.76 8.62 -3.92
N LEU A 52 -9.60 8.89 -3.30
CA LEU A 52 -9.44 8.96 -1.83
C LEU A 52 -9.53 10.39 -1.28
N LEU A 53 -9.60 11.39 -2.15
CA LEU A 53 -9.70 12.81 -1.80
C LEU A 53 -11.10 13.40 -2.02
N GLU A 54 -12.05 12.62 -2.51
CA GLU A 54 -13.48 12.98 -2.65
C GLU A 54 -14.33 12.57 -1.43
#